data_AF-A0A1H2Q2P5-F1
#
_entry.id   AF-A0A1H2Q2P5-F1
#
_cell.length_a   1.000
_cell.length_b   1.000
_cell.length_c   1.000
_cell.angle_alpha   90.00
_cell.angle_beta   90.00
_cell.angle_gamma   90.00
#
_symmetry.space_group_name_H-M   'P 1'
#
loop_
_entity.id
_entity.type
_entity.pdbx_description
1 polymer ?
#
loop_
_entity_poly.entity_id
_entity_poly.type
_entity_poly.pdbx_seq_one_letter_code
_entity_poly.pdbx_strand_id
1 'polypeptide(L)'
;MRLLKQVIEIFEILDNPKVTGEILKKYFENAYPDVDFEIVRITGKNAPVDFIKITIEGRNGKKRGGDAPTLGVIGTLGGIGARPEICGFTSDGDGALTALAAGLKICEMKKRGDCLEGDVIVTTHVCPFSPILPHDPVPFMDAPVSDEIINRYTVLEEMDGIISVDTTKGNEIINHKGFAITCTVKEGYILKVSKDLLDIMKITTGIPPVVLPISQQDITPYGNGISHLNSILQPSTCTDKPVVGLAITTETVVPGCSSGATHLVDVEQAARFIVEVAKYFSRGQCKFYDVDEFNRLKKLYGSQKKYQTQGLNTGRKVGLITMGKSNRKDMKEDIEDILQPKFDIVGIGILDGYSFEEIKENFWPEDGESFIVSMIDDGQVVKISESNAFKLIGEKINILENEGIICNMLMCTGKFPDFDNKGILLRPERIIYSILKGMDIKKLGIIVPDEEQVNDSLKQYYEFNPEIVAASPYGSIDDIGRASSKLSKDVDLVLLDCMGFTENMKKIVEDKTGLKVMLPRTLVAGILNNIA
;
A
#
# COMPACT_ATOMS: atom_id res chain seq x y z
N MET A 1 -8.98 -42.39 7.92
CA MET A 1 -9.95 -41.40 7.41
C MET A 1 -9.53 -41.05 6.00
N ARG A 2 -10.27 -41.41 4.94
CA ARG A 2 -9.92 -41.05 3.56
C ARG A 2 -10.87 -39.94 3.11
N LEU A 3 -10.34 -38.74 2.87
CA LEU A 3 -11.12 -37.55 2.47
C LEU A 3 -11.41 -37.56 0.95
N LEU A 4 -10.77 -38.46 0.21
CA LEU A 4 -10.95 -38.65 -1.23
C LEU A 4 -12.41 -38.87 -1.65
N LYS A 5 -13.22 -39.55 -0.82
CA LYS A 5 -14.65 -39.72 -1.09
C LYS A 5 -15.36 -38.36 -1.20
N GLN A 6 -15.13 -37.46 -0.23
CA GLN A 6 -15.75 -36.13 -0.21
C GLN A 6 -15.30 -35.29 -1.42
N VAL A 7 -14.03 -35.41 -1.81
CA VAL A 7 -13.50 -34.71 -2.99
C VAL A 7 -14.20 -35.19 -4.26
N ILE A 8 -14.35 -36.51 -4.45
CA ILE A 8 -15.06 -37.07 -5.61
C ILE A 8 -16.53 -36.61 -5.63
N GLU A 9 -17.22 -36.69 -4.49
CA GLU A 9 -18.63 -36.28 -4.38
C GLU A 9 -18.84 -34.80 -4.75
N ILE A 10 -18.01 -33.89 -4.23
CA ILE A 10 -18.10 -32.47 -4.58
C ILE A 10 -17.67 -32.21 -6.02
N PHE A 11 -16.62 -32.89 -6.51
CA PHE A 11 -16.16 -32.74 -7.89
C PHE A 11 -17.25 -33.11 -8.90
N GLU A 12 -17.95 -34.22 -8.71
CA GLU A 12 -19.07 -34.63 -9.59
C GLU A 12 -20.21 -33.61 -9.61
N ILE A 13 -20.44 -32.89 -8.50
CA ILE A 13 -21.45 -31.82 -8.44
C ILE A 13 -20.97 -30.58 -9.19
N LEU A 14 -19.70 -30.18 -8.99
CA LEU A 14 -19.12 -28.98 -9.57
C LEU A 14 -18.81 -29.13 -11.07
N ASP A 15 -18.45 -30.32 -11.55
CA ASP A 15 -18.21 -30.60 -12.97
C ASP A 15 -19.53 -30.76 -13.75
N ASN A 16 -20.39 -29.76 -13.61
CA ASN A 16 -21.69 -29.70 -14.27
C ASN A 16 -21.92 -28.27 -14.78
N PRO A 17 -22.17 -28.07 -16.10
CA PRO A 17 -22.43 -26.73 -16.65
C PRO A 17 -23.67 -26.04 -16.06
N LYS A 18 -24.56 -26.78 -15.39
CA LYS A 18 -25.78 -26.28 -14.76
C LYS A 18 -25.67 -26.17 -13.24
N VAL A 19 -24.48 -26.34 -12.65
CA VAL A 19 -24.31 -26.24 -11.21
C VAL A 19 -24.67 -24.85 -10.69
N THR A 20 -25.37 -24.82 -9.56
CA THR A 20 -25.72 -23.62 -8.81
C THR A 20 -25.49 -23.87 -7.32
N GLY A 21 -25.46 -22.79 -6.53
CA GLY A 21 -25.43 -22.89 -5.07
C GLY A 21 -26.58 -23.75 -4.52
N GLU A 22 -27.76 -23.69 -5.14
CA GLU A 22 -28.95 -24.47 -4.72
C GLU A 22 -28.75 -25.98 -4.84
N ILE A 23 -28.01 -26.44 -5.86
CA ILE A 23 -27.70 -27.87 -6.01
C ILE A 23 -26.79 -28.33 -4.87
N LEU A 24 -25.78 -27.52 -4.52
CA LEU A 24 -24.89 -27.78 -3.40
C LEU A 24 -25.64 -27.74 -2.06
N LYS A 25 -26.46 -26.72 -1.83
CA LYS A 25 -27.29 -26.60 -0.63
C LYS A 25 -28.15 -27.83 -0.41
N LYS A 26 -28.90 -28.24 -1.44
CA LYS A 26 -29.73 -29.44 -1.39
C LYS A 26 -28.91 -30.69 -1.09
N TYR A 27 -27.71 -30.82 -1.66
CA TYR A 27 -26.83 -31.95 -1.36
C TYR A 27 -26.39 -31.98 0.11
N PHE A 28 -25.94 -30.83 0.63
CA PHE A 28 -25.51 -30.70 2.03
C PHE A 28 -26.66 -30.92 3.02
N GLU A 29 -27.82 -30.29 2.83
CA GLU A 29 -28.98 -30.44 3.72
C GLU A 29 -29.53 -31.88 3.72
N ASN A 30 -29.54 -32.57 2.58
CA ASN A 30 -29.95 -33.97 2.52
C ASN A 30 -29.00 -34.89 3.28
N ALA A 31 -27.69 -34.62 3.21
CA ALA A 31 -26.69 -35.41 3.90
C ALA A 31 -26.60 -35.07 5.40
N TYR A 32 -26.85 -33.80 5.75
CA TYR A 32 -26.70 -33.19 7.08
C TYR A 32 -27.83 -32.18 7.34
N PRO A 33 -28.98 -32.61 7.88
CA PRO A 33 -30.15 -31.73 8.05
C PRO A 33 -29.93 -30.50 8.93
N ASP A 34 -28.98 -30.57 9.87
CA ASP A 34 -28.68 -29.48 10.82
C ASP A 34 -27.53 -28.56 10.34
N VAL A 35 -27.13 -28.65 9.06
CA VAL A 35 -26.09 -27.76 8.51
C VAL A 35 -26.68 -26.40 8.18
N ASP A 36 -26.04 -25.34 8.65
CA ASP A 36 -26.40 -23.98 8.27
C ASP A 36 -25.75 -23.64 6.93
N PHE A 37 -26.57 -23.54 5.88
CA PHE A 37 -26.15 -23.31 4.50
C PHE A 37 -26.88 -22.10 3.90
N GLU A 38 -26.11 -21.04 3.64
CA GLU A 38 -26.60 -19.80 3.05
C GLU A 38 -26.09 -19.65 1.60
N ILE A 39 -26.93 -19.09 0.74
CA ILE A 39 -26.58 -18.73 -0.64
C ILE A 39 -26.94 -17.27 -0.86
N VAL A 40 -26.01 -16.52 -1.47
CA VAL A 40 -26.29 -15.20 -2.02
C VAL A 40 -25.94 -15.19 -3.50
N ARG A 41 -26.95 -14.97 -4.35
CA ARG A 41 -26.74 -14.88 -5.81
C ARG A 41 -26.55 -13.43 -6.22
N ILE A 42 -25.46 -13.17 -6.94
CA ILE A 42 -25.15 -11.84 -7.52
C ILE A 42 -25.10 -11.95 -9.04
N THR A 43 -25.70 -10.99 -9.72
CA THR A 43 -25.59 -10.85 -11.18
C THR A 43 -24.23 -10.22 -11.51
N GLY A 44 -23.29 -11.02 -12.02
CA GLY A 44 -22.02 -10.54 -12.56
C GLY A 44 -22.15 -9.95 -13.96
N LYS A 45 -21.04 -9.45 -14.52
CA LYS A 45 -20.99 -8.82 -15.85
C LYS A 45 -21.50 -9.74 -16.96
N ASN A 46 -21.04 -11.00 -16.96
CA ASN A 46 -21.31 -11.96 -18.03
C ASN A 46 -22.10 -13.18 -17.55
N ALA A 47 -22.01 -13.52 -16.26
CA ALA A 47 -22.67 -14.68 -15.66
C ALA A 47 -23.04 -14.40 -14.20
N PRO A 48 -24.12 -15.02 -13.69
CA PRO A 48 -24.43 -14.99 -12.27
C PRO A 48 -23.41 -15.80 -11.47
N VAL A 49 -23.19 -15.37 -10.23
CA VAL A 49 -22.27 -15.99 -9.27
C VAL A 49 -23.05 -16.30 -8.00
N ASP A 50 -22.99 -17.56 -7.55
CA ASP A 50 -23.59 -17.98 -6.28
C ASP A 50 -22.50 -18.02 -5.20
N PHE A 51 -22.59 -17.12 -4.23
CA PHE A 51 -21.76 -17.15 -3.02
C PHE A 51 -22.35 -18.14 -2.03
N ILE A 52 -21.49 -18.98 -1.47
CA ILE A 52 -21.84 -20.03 -0.55
C ILE A 52 -21.19 -19.75 0.80
N LYS A 53 -21.97 -19.90 1.87
CA LYS A 53 -21.50 -19.92 3.26
C LYS A 53 -22.08 -21.15 3.95
N ILE A 54 -21.20 -21.95 4.55
CA ILE A 54 -21.55 -23.12 5.34
C ILE A 54 -21.00 -22.92 6.75
N THR A 55 -21.88 -22.82 7.74
CA THR A 55 -21.49 -22.74 9.15
C THR A 55 -21.59 -24.13 9.79
N ILE A 56 -20.50 -24.63 10.32
CA ILE A 56 -20.45 -25.92 11.03
C ILE A 56 -20.14 -25.66 12.50
N GLU A 57 -21.17 -25.75 13.34
CA GLU A 57 -21.01 -25.43 14.77
C GLU A 57 -20.10 -26.43 15.48
N GLY A 58 -19.18 -25.91 16.29
CA GLY A 58 -18.36 -26.66 17.24
C GLY A 58 -19.08 -26.89 18.57
N ARG A 59 -18.49 -27.71 19.44
CA ARG A 59 -19.02 -28.03 20.78
C ARG A 59 -19.04 -26.81 21.70
N ASN A 60 -17.96 -26.03 21.68
CA ASN A 60 -17.71 -24.82 22.46
C ASN A 60 -17.52 -23.60 21.54
N GLY A 61 -18.08 -23.65 20.33
CA GLY A 61 -18.00 -22.56 19.35
C GLY A 61 -18.87 -21.36 19.72
N LYS A 62 -18.56 -20.21 19.12
CA LYS A 62 -19.22 -18.93 19.37
C LYS A 62 -20.71 -18.96 19.01
N LYS A 63 -21.13 -19.73 18.00
CA LYS A 63 -22.56 -19.91 17.66
C LYS A 63 -23.37 -20.55 18.79
N ARG A 64 -22.71 -21.30 19.68
CA ARG A 64 -23.32 -21.88 20.90
C ARG A 64 -23.05 -21.07 22.17
N GLY A 65 -22.52 -19.86 22.04
CA GLY A 65 -22.16 -19.00 23.16
C GLY A 65 -20.83 -19.37 23.85
N GLY A 66 -20.03 -20.24 23.25
CA GLY A 66 -18.67 -20.52 23.72
C GLY A 66 -17.63 -19.52 23.20
N ASP A 67 -16.36 -19.78 23.49
CA ASP A 67 -15.23 -18.90 23.20
C ASP A 67 -14.14 -19.54 22.32
N ALA A 68 -14.34 -20.79 21.88
CA ALA A 68 -13.39 -21.45 21.00
C ALA A 68 -13.27 -20.69 19.66
N PRO A 69 -12.05 -20.50 19.13
CA PRO A 69 -11.84 -19.68 17.96
C PRO A 69 -12.43 -20.36 16.71
N THR A 70 -13.02 -19.53 15.83
CA THR A 70 -13.67 -19.93 14.60
C THR A 70 -12.67 -19.92 13.45
N LEU A 71 -12.50 -21.06 12.77
CA LEU A 71 -11.68 -21.12 11.56
C LEU A 71 -12.51 -20.74 10.32
N GLY A 72 -12.02 -19.76 9.56
CA GLY A 72 -12.50 -19.49 8.20
C GLY A 72 -11.74 -20.32 7.17
N VAL A 73 -12.46 -20.96 6.26
CA VAL A 73 -11.91 -21.69 5.12
C VAL A 73 -12.53 -21.11 3.85
N ILE A 74 -11.73 -20.40 3.07
CA ILE A 74 -12.19 -19.70 1.87
C ILE A 74 -11.65 -20.43 0.64
N GLY A 75 -12.53 -20.81 -0.28
CA GLY A 75 -12.14 -21.18 -1.65
C GLY A 75 -12.08 -19.94 -2.53
N THR A 76 -10.88 -19.53 -2.95
CA THR A 76 -10.66 -18.46 -3.94
C THR A 76 -10.45 -19.06 -5.32
N LEU A 77 -10.95 -18.34 -6.33
CA LEU A 77 -10.98 -18.73 -7.74
C LEU A 77 -11.50 -17.54 -8.56
N GLY A 78 -11.24 -17.54 -9.87
CA GLY A 78 -12.01 -16.78 -10.85
C GLY A 78 -13.33 -17.48 -11.22
N GLY A 79 -13.30 -18.81 -11.35
CA GLY A 79 -14.47 -19.65 -11.54
C GLY A 79 -14.19 -21.13 -11.73
N ILE A 80 -15.23 -21.95 -11.56
CA ILE A 80 -15.13 -23.42 -11.68
C ILE A 80 -15.18 -23.91 -13.13
N GLY A 81 -15.43 -23.02 -14.09
CA GLY A 81 -15.44 -23.33 -15.50
C GLY A 81 -15.39 -22.10 -16.39
N ALA A 82 -14.78 -22.25 -17.57
CA ALA A 82 -14.64 -21.20 -18.58
C ALA A 82 -15.50 -21.50 -19.82
N ARG A 83 -16.78 -21.80 -19.61
CA ARG A 83 -17.69 -22.17 -20.70
C ARG A 83 -18.20 -20.90 -21.42
N PRO A 84 -18.45 -20.97 -22.73
CA PRO A 84 -18.32 -22.15 -23.60
C PRO A 84 -16.91 -22.44 -24.14
N GLU A 85 -15.92 -21.59 -23.88
CA GLU A 85 -14.57 -21.64 -24.46
C GLU A 85 -13.82 -22.94 -24.09
N ILE A 86 -14.00 -23.40 -22.85
CA ILE A 86 -13.42 -24.65 -22.34
C ILE A 86 -14.52 -25.54 -21.76
N CYS A 87 -14.58 -26.77 -22.25
CA CYS A 87 -15.51 -27.78 -21.76
C CYS A 87 -14.93 -28.50 -20.53
N GLY A 88 -15.74 -28.60 -19.47
CA GLY A 88 -15.42 -29.30 -18.23
C GLY A 88 -15.03 -28.38 -17.07
N PHE A 89 -14.83 -28.96 -15.90
CA PHE A 89 -14.28 -28.30 -14.73
C PHE A 89 -12.83 -27.86 -14.96
N THR A 90 -12.51 -26.63 -14.56
CA THR A 90 -11.18 -26.03 -14.73
C THR A 90 -10.40 -26.11 -13.42
N SER A 91 -9.07 -26.19 -13.50
CA SER A 91 -8.23 -26.27 -12.29
C SER A 91 -8.35 -25.06 -11.36
N ASP A 92 -8.82 -23.92 -11.87
CA ASP A 92 -9.17 -22.73 -11.09
C ASP A 92 -10.27 -23.01 -10.05
N GLY A 93 -11.15 -23.97 -10.31
CA GLY A 93 -12.14 -24.42 -9.34
C GLY A 93 -11.58 -25.21 -8.15
N ASP A 94 -10.29 -25.58 -8.15
CA ASP A 94 -9.71 -26.43 -7.11
C ASP A 94 -9.81 -25.81 -5.71
N GLY A 95 -9.75 -24.48 -5.60
CA GLY A 95 -9.94 -23.77 -4.33
C GLY A 95 -11.33 -24.02 -3.74
N ALA A 96 -12.37 -23.80 -4.54
CA ALA A 96 -13.76 -24.07 -4.16
C ALA A 96 -14.00 -25.55 -3.82
N LEU A 97 -13.48 -26.46 -4.66
CA LEU A 97 -13.59 -27.90 -4.44
C LEU A 97 -12.95 -28.32 -3.10
N THR A 98 -11.77 -27.79 -2.80
CA THR A 98 -11.02 -28.11 -1.57
C THR A 98 -11.76 -27.63 -0.34
N ALA A 99 -12.22 -26.37 -0.34
CA ALA A 99 -12.96 -25.77 0.76
C ALA A 99 -14.26 -26.53 1.05
N LEU A 100 -15.05 -26.82 0.02
CA LEU A 100 -16.31 -27.56 0.14
C LEU A 100 -16.09 -29.02 0.58
N ALA A 101 -15.06 -29.70 0.07
CA ALA A 101 -14.74 -31.07 0.48
C ALA A 101 -14.29 -31.14 1.95
N ALA A 102 -13.51 -30.16 2.43
CA ALA A 102 -13.16 -30.03 3.83
C ALA A 102 -14.40 -29.81 4.70
N GLY A 103 -15.29 -28.89 4.31
CA GLY A 103 -16.57 -28.65 5.00
C GLY A 103 -17.43 -29.91 5.07
N LEU A 104 -17.61 -30.60 3.93
CA LEU A 104 -18.35 -31.85 3.84
C LEU A 104 -17.78 -32.91 4.79
N LYS A 105 -16.45 -32.98 4.90
CA LYS A 105 -15.79 -33.91 5.80
C LYS A 105 -16.07 -33.61 7.27
N ILE A 106 -16.03 -32.33 7.65
CA ILE A 106 -16.27 -31.88 9.03
C ILE A 106 -17.74 -32.14 9.41
N CYS A 107 -18.69 -31.91 8.51
CA CYS A 107 -20.09 -32.30 8.70
C CYS A 107 -20.24 -33.81 8.96
N GLU A 108 -19.56 -34.65 8.18
CA GLU A 108 -19.58 -36.11 8.37
C GLU A 108 -18.97 -36.54 9.71
N MET A 109 -17.90 -35.86 10.15
CA MET A 109 -17.34 -36.09 11.48
C MET A 109 -18.35 -35.76 12.58
N LYS A 110 -18.96 -34.57 12.52
CA LYS A 110 -19.99 -34.13 13.47
C LYS A 110 -21.17 -35.11 13.52
N LYS A 111 -21.68 -35.54 12.36
CA LYS A 111 -22.77 -36.53 12.25
C LYS A 111 -22.45 -37.86 12.93
N ARG A 112 -21.18 -38.26 12.93
CA ARG A 112 -20.69 -39.50 13.57
C ARG A 112 -20.33 -39.33 15.05
N GLY A 113 -20.50 -38.12 15.61
CA GLY A 113 -20.19 -37.80 17.01
C GLY A 113 -18.83 -37.14 17.23
N ASP A 114 -17.99 -37.03 16.19
CA ASP A 114 -16.68 -36.36 16.24
C ASP A 114 -16.86 -34.85 16.01
N CYS A 115 -17.35 -34.13 17.02
CA CYS A 115 -17.53 -32.68 16.96
C CYS A 115 -16.20 -31.94 17.26
N LEU A 116 -15.91 -30.88 16.50
CA LEU A 116 -14.77 -29.98 16.74
C LEU A 116 -15.06 -29.09 17.96
N GLU A 117 -14.02 -28.50 18.56
CA GLU A 117 -14.21 -27.61 19.71
C GLU A 117 -14.87 -26.28 19.33
N GLY A 118 -14.47 -25.69 18.21
CA GLY A 118 -14.90 -24.38 17.74
C GLY A 118 -15.58 -24.47 16.38
N ASP A 119 -16.21 -23.37 15.98
CA ASP A 119 -16.95 -23.31 14.72
C ASP A 119 -16.00 -23.32 13.52
N VAL A 120 -16.49 -23.84 12.39
CA VAL A 120 -15.81 -23.73 11.09
C VAL A 120 -16.77 -23.08 10.11
N ILE A 121 -16.31 -22.01 9.46
CA ILE A 121 -17.08 -21.34 8.41
C ILE A 121 -16.37 -21.58 7.08
N VAL A 122 -17.06 -22.27 6.16
CA VAL A 122 -16.58 -22.51 4.81
C VAL A 122 -17.28 -21.54 3.87
N THR A 123 -16.52 -20.75 3.13
CA THR A 123 -17.05 -19.84 2.11
C THR A 123 -16.37 -20.07 0.77
N THR A 124 -17.12 -19.89 -0.31
CA THR A 124 -16.61 -19.91 -1.68
C THR A 124 -17.65 -19.28 -2.58
N HIS A 125 -17.36 -19.20 -3.88
CA HIS A 125 -18.38 -18.92 -4.88
C HIS A 125 -18.36 -19.97 -6.00
N VAL A 126 -19.46 -20.04 -6.73
CA VAL A 126 -19.67 -20.97 -7.83
C VAL A 126 -20.07 -20.19 -9.07
N CYS A 127 -19.23 -20.26 -10.10
CA CYS A 127 -19.52 -19.74 -11.43
C CYS A 127 -19.01 -20.69 -12.53
N PRO A 128 -19.91 -21.37 -13.29
CA PRO A 128 -19.51 -22.28 -14.37
C PRO A 128 -19.18 -21.60 -15.70
N PHE A 129 -19.32 -20.27 -15.79
CA PHE A 129 -19.18 -19.46 -17.02
C PHE A 129 -18.31 -18.22 -16.75
N SER A 130 -17.01 -18.45 -16.54
CA SER A 130 -16.07 -17.39 -16.20
C SER A 130 -15.18 -17.01 -17.39
N PRO A 131 -14.87 -15.72 -17.58
CA PRO A 131 -14.02 -15.27 -18.68
C PRO A 131 -12.56 -15.71 -18.52
N ILE A 132 -11.84 -15.77 -19.65
CA ILE A 132 -10.39 -16.00 -19.70
C ILE A 132 -9.72 -14.71 -20.17
N LEU A 133 -8.69 -14.26 -19.45
CA LEU A 133 -7.89 -13.10 -19.82
C LEU A 133 -6.51 -13.52 -20.32
N PRO A 134 -5.98 -12.89 -21.38
CA PRO A 134 -4.57 -13.01 -21.74
C PRO A 134 -3.69 -12.54 -20.58
N HIS A 135 -2.75 -13.39 -20.16
CA HIS A 135 -1.85 -13.15 -19.03
C HIS A 135 -0.59 -14.02 -19.19
N ASP A 136 0.50 -13.63 -18.53
CA ASP A 136 1.80 -14.33 -18.53
C ASP A 136 2.11 -14.88 -17.13
N PRO A 137 2.59 -16.13 -16.95
CA PRO A 137 3.08 -17.05 -17.98
C PRO A 137 1.96 -17.83 -18.70
N VAL A 138 0.73 -17.78 -18.18
CA VAL A 138 -0.43 -18.50 -18.72
C VAL A 138 -1.71 -17.68 -18.61
N PRO A 139 -2.72 -17.94 -19.48
CA PRO A 139 -4.02 -17.28 -19.40
C PRO A 139 -4.64 -17.39 -18.00
N PHE A 140 -5.20 -16.28 -17.54
CA PHE A 140 -5.80 -16.15 -16.22
C PHE A 140 -7.31 -16.38 -16.29
N MET A 141 -7.86 -17.00 -15.26
CA MET A 141 -9.31 -17.13 -15.06
C MET A 141 -9.81 -15.88 -14.34
N ASP A 142 -10.65 -15.10 -15.01
CA ASP A 142 -11.23 -13.89 -14.41
C ASP A 142 -12.62 -14.19 -13.85
N ALA A 143 -13.05 -13.39 -12.87
CA ALA A 143 -14.35 -13.56 -12.22
C ALA A 143 -15.41 -12.63 -12.83
N PRO A 144 -16.69 -13.05 -12.92
CA PRO A 144 -17.76 -12.17 -13.37
C PRO A 144 -18.05 -10.97 -12.45
N VAL A 145 -17.47 -10.93 -11.25
CA VAL A 145 -17.61 -9.90 -10.22
C VAL A 145 -16.22 -9.50 -9.72
N SER A 146 -16.07 -8.29 -9.18
CA SER A 146 -14.78 -7.82 -8.65
C SER A 146 -14.37 -8.55 -7.37
N ASP A 147 -13.07 -8.58 -7.08
CA ASP A 147 -12.54 -9.15 -5.82
C ASP A 147 -13.08 -8.45 -4.58
N GLU A 148 -13.42 -7.16 -4.66
CA GLU A 148 -14.10 -6.46 -3.57
C GLU A 148 -15.45 -7.11 -3.24
N ILE A 149 -16.21 -7.51 -4.27
CA ILE A 149 -17.48 -8.23 -4.09
C ILE A 149 -17.19 -9.64 -3.56
N ILE A 150 -16.19 -10.35 -4.11
CA ILE A 150 -15.83 -11.70 -3.65
C ILE A 150 -15.48 -11.68 -2.17
N ASN A 151 -14.58 -10.79 -1.77
CA ASN A 151 -14.12 -10.63 -0.39
C ASN A 151 -15.28 -10.26 0.54
N ARG A 152 -16.18 -9.36 0.13
CA ARG A 152 -17.36 -8.97 0.93
C ARG A 152 -18.25 -10.15 1.33
N TYR A 153 -18.37 -11.16 0.46
CA TYR A 153 -19.24 -12.32 0.71
C TYR A 153 -18.50 -13.54 1.25
N THR A 154 -17.17 -13.57 1.18
CA THR A 154 -16.37 -14.73 1.61
C THR A 154 -15.58 -14.50 2.89
N VAL A 155 -15.24 -13.25 3.22
CA VAL A 155 -14.48 -12.88 4.41
C VAL A 155 -15.42 -12.34 5.48
N LEU A 156 -15.59 -13.08 6.57
CA LEU A 156 -16.57 -12.76 7.60
C LEU A 156 -15.89 -12.34 8.91
N GLU A 157 -16.47 -11.34 9.59
CA GLU A 157 -15.98 -10.82 10.88
C GLU A 157 -15.90 -11.92 11.97
N GLU A 158 -16.76 -12.93 11.86
CA GLU A 158 -16.87 -14.05 12.79
C GLU A 158 -15.63 -14.98 12.80
N MET A 159 -14.79 -14.92 11.76
CA MET A 159 -13.58 -15.72 11.62
C MET A 159 -12.46 -15.18 12.53
N ASP A 160 -11.70 -16.06 13.20
CA ASP A 160 -10.54 -15.67 14.02
C ASP A 160 -9.19 -15.93 13.33
N GLY A 161 -9.20 -16.78 12.31
CA GLY A 161 -8.08 -17.08 11.42
C GLY A 161 -8.61 -17.67 10.12
N ILE A 162 -7.92 -17.43 9.01
CA ILE A 162 -8.41 -17.75 7.68
C ILE A 162 -7.39 -18.58 6.92
N ILE A 163 -7.81 -19.73 6.42
CA ILE A 163 -7.12 -20.43 5.33
C ILE A 163 -7.81 -20.04 4.02
N SER A 164 -7.07 -19.43 3.12
CA SER A 164 -7.53 -19.06 1.79
C SER A 164 -6.91 -20.02 0.77
N VAL A 165 -7.73 -20.79 0.07
CA VAL A 165 -7.30 -21.88 -0.79
C VAL A 165 -7.46 -21.48 -2.24
N ASP A 166 -6.39 -21.61 -3.02
CA ASP A 166 -6.40 -21.27 -4.44
C ASP A 166 -5.61 -22.29 -5.26
N THR A 167 -5.98 -22.43 -6.53
CA THR A 167 -5.10 -23.06 -7.51
C THR A 167 -3.93 -22.11 -7.80
N THR A 168 -2.73 -22.57 -7.54
CA THR A 168 -1.51 -21.79 -7.83
C THR A 168 -0.66 -22.59 -8.82
N LYS A 169 -1.27 -23.24 -9.81
CA LYS A 169 -0.56 -24.06 -10.78
C LYS A 169 0.04 -23.26 -11.93
N GLY A 170 -0.48 -22.05 -12.18
CA GLY A 170 -0.01 -21.14 -13.22
C GLY A 170 1.25 -20.36 -12.85
N ASN A 171 2.05 -20.85 -11.90
CA ASN A 171 3.21 -20.14 -11.36
C ASN A 171 4.54 -20.82 -11.70
N GLU A 172 5.63 -20.06 -11.67
CA GLU A 172 7.01 -20.55 -11.83
C GLU A 172 7.86 -20.40 -10.55
N ILE A 173 7.28 -19.86 -9.48
CA ILE A 173 7.96 -19.58 -8.21
C ILE A 173 8.19 -20.87 -7.42
N ILE A 174 7.20 -21.76 -7.42
CA ILE A 174 7.24 -23.02 -6.69
C ILE A 174 6.97 -24.21 -7.61
N ASN A 175 7.94 -25.14 -7.63
CA ASN A 175 7.89 -26.36 -8.44
C ASN A 175 7.69 -27.56 -7.51
N HIS A 176 6.47 -27.73 -7.01
CA HIS A 176 6.10 -28.83 -6.12
C HIS A 176 4.72 -29.36 -6.47
N LYS A 177 4.57 -30.68 -6.61
CA LYS A 177 3.27 -31.31 -6.82
C LYS A 177 2.58 -31.58 -5.48
N GLY A 178 1.38 -31.03 -5.29
CA GLY A 178 0.62 -31.17 -4.05
C GLY A 178 0.06 -29.83 -3.61
N PHE A 179 0.45 -29.38 -2.41
CA PHE A 179 0.12 -28.06 -1.93
C PHE A 179 1.27 -27.41 -1.16
N ALA A 180 1.23 -26.08 -1.05
CA ALA A 180 2.13 -25.27 -0.25
C ALA A 180 1.35 -24.29 0.62
N ILE A 181 1.95 -23.79 1.70
CA ILE A 181 1.37 -22.72 2.51
C ILE A 181 2.17 -21.42 2.39
N THR A 182 1.53 -20.27 2.48
CA THR A 182 2.24 -18.99 2.53
C THR A 182 2.72 -18.67 3.95
N CYS A 183 3.56 -17.64 4.07
CA CYS A 183 3.66 -16.88 5.31
C CYS A 183 2.27 -16.37 5.76
N THR A 184 2.07 -16.19 7.07
CA THR A 184 0.85 -15.58 7.58
C THR A 184 0.84 -14.08 7.30
N VAL A 185 -0.26 -13.58 6.74
CA VAL A 185 -0.47 -12.16 6.47
C VAL A 185 -1.48 -11.60 7.47
N LYS A 186 -1.17 -10.46 8.08
CA LYS A 186 -2.06 -9.78 9.04
C LYS A 186 -1.87 -8.27 9.02
N GLU A 187 -2.95 -7.53 8.78
CA GLU A 187 -2.97 -6.05 8.81
C GLU A 187 -1.84 -5.40 7.98
N GLY A 188 -1.57 -5.95 6.79
CA GLY A 188 -0.53 -5.48 5.87
C GLY A 188 0.89 -5.96 6.19
N TYR A 189 1.09 -6.77 7.24
CA TYR A 189 2.37 -7.43 7.52
C TYR A 189 2.43 -8.83 6.93
N ILE A 190 3.59 -9.17 6.35
CA ILE A 190 4.01 -10.55 6.06
C ILE A 190 4.80 -11.06 7.28
N LEU A 191 4.22 -11.99 8.02
CA LEU A 191 4.80 -12.54 9.25
C LEU A 191 5.60 -13.82 8.97
N LYS A 192 6.33 -14.30 9.98
CA LYS A 192 7.00 -15.61 9.89
C LYS A 192 5.96 -16.71 9.65
N VAL A 193 6.37 -17.73 8.91
CA VAL A 193 5.56 -18.94 8.72
C VAL A 193 5.27 -19.59 10.06
N SER A 194 4.01 -19.94 10.31
CA SER A 194 3.61 -20.61 11.55
C SER A 194 4.25 -21.99 11.65
N LYS A 195 4.97 -22.23 12.76
CA LYS A 195 5.53 -23.55 13.07
C LYS A 195 4.43 -24.60 13.23
N ASP A 196 3.29 -24.25 13.83
CA ASP A 196 2.20 -25.20 14.05
C ASP A 196 1.59 -25.66 12.72
N LEU A 197 1.44 -24.74 11.75
CA LEU A 197 0.99 -25.10 10.40
C LEU A 197 2.00 -26.00 9.68
N LEU A 198 3.30 -25.72 9.80
CA LEU A 198 4.36 -26.57 9.25
C LEU A 198 4.35 -27.97 9.88
N ASP A 199 4.09 -28.07 11.19
CA ASP A 199 3.99 -29.34 11.91
C ASP A 199 2.78 -30.16 11.45
N ILE A 200 1.61 -29.54 11.28
CA ILE A 200 0.40 -30.20 10.73
C ILE A 200 0.62 -30.64 9.29
N MET A 201 1.31 -29.83 8.48
CA MET A 201 1.65 -30.19 7.10
C MET A 201 2.49 -31.47 7.06
N LYS A 202 3.58 -31.55 7.86
CA LYS A 202 4.40 -32.77 7.95
C LYS A 202 3.59 -34.00 8.33
N ILE A 203 2.68 -33.87 9.31
CA ILE A 203 1.84 -34.98 9.76
C ILE A 203 0.90 -35.43 8.65
N THR A 204 0.31 -34.50 7.91
CA THR A 204 -0.72 -34.80 6.91
C THR A 204 -0.17 -35.22 5.57
N THR A 205 1.06 -34.85 5.21
CA THR A 205 1.68 -35.19 3.91
C THR A 205 2.77 -36.25 4.02
N GLY A 206 3.43 -36.37 5.18
CA GLY A 206 4.57 -37.28 5.37
C GLY A 206 5.87 -36.81 4.71
N ILE A 207 5.93 -35.56 4.24
CA ILE A 207 7.11 -34.94 3.60
C ILE A 207 7.51 -33.65 4.32
N PRO A 208 8.72 -33.09 4.06
CA PRO A 208 9.07 -31.76 4.56
C PRO A 208 8.03 -30.70 4.15
N PRO A 209 7.78 -29.67 4.98
CA PRO A 209 6.83 -28.62 4.63
C PRO A 209 7.28 -27.86 3.39
N VAL A 210 6.30 -27.38 2.64
CA VAL A 210 6.52 -26.59 1.43
C VAL A 210 5.88 -25.22 1.64
N VAL A 211 6.69 -24.18 1.53
CA VAL A 211 6.26 -22.79 1.73
C VAL A 211 6.31 -22.06 0.40
N LEU A 212 5.20 -21.42 0.03
CA LEU A 212 5.11 -20.55 -1.13
C LEU A 212 5.67 -19.15 -0.74
N PRO A 213 6.76 -18.69 -1.37
CA PRO A 213 7.24 -17.32 -1.21
C PRO A 213 6.18 -16.33 -1.68
N ILE A 214 5.98 -15.26 -0.91
CA ILE A 214 5.08 -14.16 -1.24
C ILE A 214 5.83 -12.83 -1.14
N SER A 215 5.35 -11.88 -1.91
CA SER A 215 5.87 -10.52 -2.00
C SER A 215 4.93 -9.51 -1.35
N GLN A 216 5.38 -8.27 -1.19
CA GLN A 216 4.54 -7.19 -0.67
C GLN A 216 3.36 -6.90 -1.62
N GLN A 217 3.56 -7.09 -2.92
CA GLN A 217 2.58 -6.88 -3.98
C GLN A 217 1.38 -7.81 -3.78
N ASP A 218 1.64 -9.08 -3.47
CA ASP A 218 0.63 -10.16 -3.34
C ASP A 218 -0.41 -9.90 -2.24
N ILE A 219 -0.10 -9.01 -1.29
CA ILE A 219 -0.98 -8.67 -0.17
C ILE A 219 -1.66 -7.30 -0.31
N THR A 220 -1.59 -6.71 -1.52
CA THR A 220 -2.32 -5.49 -1.86
C THR A 220 -3.63 -5.81 -2.59
N PRO A 221 -4.68 -4.96 -2.49
CA PRO A 221 -5.92 -5.16 -3.22
C PRO A 221 -5.72 -5.27 -4.73
N TYR A 222 -6.46 -6.17 -5.36
CA TYR A 222 -6.66 -6.13 -6.80
C TYR A 222 -7.31 -4.81 -7.24
N GLY A 223 -7.10 -4.44 -8.51
CA GLY A 223 -7.62 -3.21 -9.11
C GLY A 223 -6.71 -1.98 -9.00
N ASN A 224 -5.57 -2.09 -8.30
CA ASN A 224 -4.59 -1.00 -8.17
C ASN A 224 -3.51 -1.00 -9.28
N GLY A 225 -3.61 -1.91 -10.26
CA GLY A 225 -2.66 -2.03 -11.38
C GLY A 225 -1.34 -2.72 -11.05
N ILE A 226 -1.18 -3.25 -9.83
CA ILE A 226 -0.04 -4.09 -9.45
C ILE A 226 -0.30 -5.53 -9.90
N SER A 227 0.76 -6.24 -10.31
CA SER A 227 0.70 -7.67 -10.62
C SER A 227 0.89 -8.50 -9.35
N HIS A 228 0.11 -9.57 -9.23
CA HIS A 228 0.10 -10.50 -8.11
C HIS A 228 0.28 -11.91 -8.62
N LEU A 229 0.69 -12.82 -7.73
CA LEU A 229 0.77 -14.24 -8.02
C LEU A 229 -0.59 -14.84 -8.43
N ASN A 230 -1.61 -14.63 -7.59
CA ASN A 230 -3.03 -14.94 -7.80
C ASN A 230 -3.84 -14.37 -6.63
N SER A 231 -5.14 -14.70 -6.55
CA SER A 231 -6.06 -14.12 -5.57
C SER A 231 -5.99 -14.77 -4.18
N ILE A 232 -5.07 -15.71 -3.95
CA ILE A 232 -4.97 -16.50 -2.72
C ILE A 232 -4.85 -15.66 -1.44
N LEU A 233 -4.24 -14.48 -1.51
CA LEU A 233 -4.07 -13.56 -0.38
C LEU A 233 -4.98 -12.34 -0.43
N GLN A 234 -5.91 -12.24 -1.39
CA GLN A 234 -6.89 -11.15 -1.44
C GLN A 234 -7.74 -11.03 -0.17
N PRO A 235 -8.14 -12.12 0.52
CA PRO A 235 -8.81 -12.00 1.81
C PRO A 235 -8.05 -11.16 2.85
N SER A 236 -6.71 -11.16 2.81
CA SER A 236 -5.87 -10.39 3.73
C SER A 236 -5.99 -8.88 3.56
N THR A 237 -6.57 -8.40 2.46
CA THR A 237 -6.74 -6.98 2.14
C THR A 237 -7.97 -6.37 2.80
N CYS A 238 -8.91 -7.18 3.29
CA CYS A 238 -10.19 -6.70 3.84
C CYS A 238 -10.48 -7.15 5.28
N THR A 239 -9.51 -7.81 5.94
CA THR A 239 -9.65 -8.32 7.30
C THR A 239 -8.48 -7.91 8.19
N ASP A 240 -8.73 -7.87 9.51
CA ASP A 240 -7.68 -7.75 10.51
C ASP A 240 -7.22 -9.11 11.06
N LYS A 241 -7.84 -10.21 10.66
CA LYS A 241 -7.52 -11.57 11.10
C LYS A 241 -6.29 -12.12 10.35
N PRO A 242 -5.53 -13.05 10.94
CA PRO A 242 -4.43 -13.70 10.23
C PRO A 242 -4.96 -14.55 9.07
N VAL A 243 -4.40 -14.35 7.88
CA VAL A 243 -4.70 -15.10 6.66
C VAL A 243 -3.48 -15.91 6.23
N VAL A 244 -3.68 -17.18 5.90
CA VAL A 244 -2.66 -18.04 5.29
C VAL A 244 -3.20 -18.56 3.97
N GLY A 245 -2.44 -18.39 2.90
CA GLY A 245 -2.72 -19.01 1.62
C GLY A 245 -2.37 -20.49 1.64
N LEU A 246 -3.26 -21.33 1.12
CA LEU A 246 -3.06 -22.74 0.83
C LEU A 246 -3.09 -22.97 -0.68
N ALA A 247 -1.91 -23.00 -1.29
CA ALA A 247 -1.72 -23.05 -2.71
C ALA A 247 -1.71 -24.49 -3.20
N ILE A 248 -2.59 -24.85 -4.13
CA ILE A 248 -2.55 -26.16 -4.82
C ILE A 248 -1.61 -26.01 -6.02
N THR A 249 -0.56 -26.81 -6.07
CA THR A 249 0.59 -26.58 -6.95
C THR A 249 0.93 -27.78 -7.82
N THR A 250 1.67 -27.52 -8.91
CA THR A 250 2.22 -28.51 -9.83
C THR A 250 3.71 -28.24 -10.04
N GLU A 251 4.43 -29.22 -10.61
CA GLU A 251 5.85 -29.04 -10.97
C GLU A 251 6.05 -28.33 -12.30
N THR A 252 4.97 -28.15 -13.07
CA THR A 252 4.94 -27.44 -14.34
C THR A 252 3.90 -26.33 -14.27
N VAL A 253 4.08 -25.29 -15.07
CA VAL A 253 3.09 -24.22 -15.23
C VAL A 253 1.85 -24.78 -15.92
N VAL A 254 0.69 -24.67 -15.27
CA VAL A 254 -0.60 -25.10 -15.83
C VAL A 254 -1.60 -23.93 -15.76
N PRO A 255 -2.19 -23.51 -16.90
CA PRO A 255 -3.21 -22.47 -16.90
C PRO A 255 -4.40 -22.85 -16.01
N GLY A 256 -4.89 -21.90 -15.21
CA GLY A 256 -6.06 -22.11 -14.34
C GLY A 256 -7.30 -22.57 -15.12
N CYS A 257 -7.45 -22.07 -16.34
CA CYS A 257 -8.53 -22.41 -17.26
C CYS A 257 -8.46 -23.83 -17.84
N SER A 258 -7.35 -24.56 -17.66
CA SER A 258 -7.19 -25.91 -18.20
C SER A 258 -8.18 -26.89 -17.57
N SER A 259 -8.99 -27.56 -18.40
CA SER A 259 -9.78 -28.71 -17.96
C SER A 259 -8.91 -29.97 -17.89
N GLY A 260 -9.25 -30.87 -16.97
CA GLY A 260 -8.45 -32.09 -16.70
C GLY A 260 -7.17 -31.86 -15.88
N ALA A 261 -6.87 -30.62 -15.49
CA ALA A 261 -5.71 -30.27 -14.66
C ALA A 261 -5.94 -30.39 -13.15
N THR A 262 -7.16 -30.75 -12.72
CA THR A 262 -7.49 -31.01 -11.31
C THR A 262 -6.99 -32.38 -10.87
N HIS A 263 -5.94 -32.40 -10.06
CA HIS A 263 -5.42 -33.63 -9.47
C HIS A 263 -6.10 -33.90 -8.13
N LEU A 264 -7.08 -34.81 -8.11
CA LEU A 264 -7.92 -35.05 -6.92
C LEU A 264 -7.13 -35.48 -5.68
N VAL A 265 -5.96 -36.10 -5.84
CA VAL A 265 -5.10 -36.47 -4.71
C VAL A 265 -4.42 -35.25 -4.09
N ASP A 266 -4.07 -34.24 -4.89
CA ASP A 266 -3.45 -33.01 -4.40
C ASP A 266 -4.50 -32.16 -3.65
N VAL A 267 -5.71 -32.08 -4.21
CA VAL A 267 -6.89 -31.49 -3.55
C VAL A 267 -7.24 -32.20 -2.24
N GLU A 268 -7.24 -33.54 -2.22
CA GLU A 268 -7.50 -34.32 -1.00
C GLU A 268 -6.48 -34.06 0.10
N GLN A 269 -5.20 -33.93 -0.25
CA GLN A 269 -4.14 -33.59 0.70
C GLN A 269 -4.35 -32.21 1.32
N ALA A 270 -4.68 -31.21 0.49
CA ALA A 270 -4.98 -29.86 0.95
C ALA A 270 -6.23 -29.81 1.85
N ALA A 271 -7.31 -30.48 1.46
CA ALA A 271 -8.52 -30.54 2.28
C ALA A 271 -8.28 -31.34 3.58
N ARG A 272 -7.47 -32.40 3.57
CA ARG A 272 -7.07 -33.11 4.79
C ARG A 272 -6.29 -32.20 5.73
N PHE A 273 -5.36 -31.41 5.20
CA PHE A 273 -4.61 -30.42 5.97
C PHE A 273 -5.55 -29.43 6.66
N ILE A 274 -6.52 -28.85 5.93
CA ILE A 274 -7.54 -27.94 6.49
C ILE A 274 -8.31 -28.59 7.64
N VAL A 275 -8.77 -29.84 7.46
CA VAL A 275 -9.53 -30.56 8.49
C VAL A 275 -8.71 -30.76 9.77
N GLU A 276 -7.41 -31.05 9.66
CA GLU A 276 -6.55 -31.13 10.84
C GLU A 276 -6.30 -29.74 11.46
N VAL A 277 -6.04 -28.70 10.66
CA VAL A 277 -5.91 -27.33 11.18
C VAL A 277 -7.16 -26.90 11.93
N ALA A 278 -8.36 -27.19 11.42
CA ALA A 278 -9.61 -26.88 12.11
C ALA A 278 -9.70 -27.49 13.52
N LYS A 279 -9.21 -28.73 13.70
CA LYS A 279 -9.19 -29.40 15.01
C LYS A 279 -8.21 -28.75 15.98
N TYR A 280 -6.99 -28.45 15.53
CA TYR A 280 -5.96 -27.87 16.39
C TYR A 280 -6.20 -26.39 16.68
N PHE A 281 -6.62 -25.62 15.66
CA PHE A 281 -6.92 -24.19 15.77
C PHE A 281 -8.04 -23.94 16.79
N SER A 282 -9.15 -24.68 16.66
CA SER A 282 -10.28 -24.56 17.58
C SER A 282 -9.98 -24.96 19.02
N ARG A 283 -8.89 -25.71 19.27
CA ARG A 283 -8.37 -26.06 20.60
C ARG A 283 -7.34 -25.06 21.12
N GLY A 284 -7.02 -24.00 20.37
CA GLY A 284 -5.93 -23.08 20.68
C GLY A 284 -4.53 -23.70 20.53
N GLN A 285 -4.42 -24.85 19.85
CA GLN A 285 -3.18 -25.63 19.69
C GLN A 285 -2.47 -25.37 18.35
N CYS A 286 -3.06 -24.56 17.48
CA CYS A 286 -2.43 -24.11 16.24
C CYS A 286 -2.54 -22.59 16.15
N LYS A 287 -1.42 -21.89 16.34
CA LYS A 287 -1.33 -20.45 16.20
C LYS A 287 -0.92 -20.09 14.79
N PHE A 288 -1.65 -19.16 14.16
CA PHE A 288 -1.29 -18.69 12.83
C PHE A 288 -0.11 -17.71 12.89
N TYR A 289 0.13 -17.06 14.03
CA TYR A 289 1.21 -16.12 14.22
C TYR A 289 1.56 -15.98 15.71
N ASP A 290 2.73 -15.38 15.99
CA ASP A 290 3.13 -14.99 17.34
C ASP A 290 2.57 -13.59 17.68
N VAL A 291 1.71 -13.53 18.69
CA VAL A 291 1.00 -12.30 19.10
C VAL A 291 1.95 -11.27 19.68
N ASP A 292 2.95 -11.70 20.47
CA ASP A 292 3.89 -10.80 21.13
C ASP A 292 4.87 -10.19 20.13
N GLU A 293 5.38 -11.02 19.19
CA GLU A 293 6.22 -10.54 18.10
C GLU A 293 5.45 -9.59 17.17
N PHE A 294 4.18 -9.88 16.86
CA PHE A 294 3.34 -8.98 16.07
C PHE A 294 3.11 -7.62 16.77
N ASN A 295 2.81 -7.64 18.06
CA ASN A 295 2.67 -6.41 18.85
C ASN A 295 3.98 -5.61 18.89
N ARG A 296 5.13 -6.30 18.96
CA ARG A 296 6.45 -5.67 18.88
C ARG A 296 6.68 -5.02 17.51
N LEU A 297 6.31 -5.68 16.42
CA LEU A 297 6.38 -5.13 15.06
C LEU A 297 5.53 -3.86 14.93
N LYS A 298 4.28 -3.87 15.42
CA LYS A 298 3.42 -2.67 15.40
C LYS A 298 4.01 -1.51 16.19
N LYS A 299 4.62 -1.78 17.36
CA LYS A 299 5.28 -0.74 18.16
C LYS A 299 6.51 -0.15 17.47
N LEU A 300 7.26 -0.93 16.71
CA LEU A 300 8.48 -0.50 16.05
C LEU A 300 8.23 0.16 14.69
N TYR A 301 7.26 -0.34 13.93
CA TYR A 301 7.07 0.01 12.52
C TYR A 301 5.68 0.58 12.21
N GLY A 302 4.83 0.77 13.23
CA GLY A 302 3.51 1.39 13.09
C GLY A 302 2.47 0.48 12.46
N SER A 303 1.46 1.09 11.82
CA SER A 303 0.43 0.37 11.09
C SER A 303 0.87 0.13 9.64
N GLN A 304 0.67 -1.08 9.12
CA GLN A 304 0.89 -1.42 7.71
C GLN A 304 -0.42 -1.57 6.93
N LYS A 305 -1.57 -1.19 7.52
CA LYS A 305 -2.88 -1.22 6.85
C LYS A 305 -2.95 -0.39 5.57
N LYS A 306 -1.99 0.51 5.32
CA LYS A 306 -1.84 1.20 4.02
C LYS A 306 -1.69 0.24 2.83
N TYR A 307 -1.14 -0.97 3.05
CA TYR A 307 -1.05 -1.99 2.01
C TYR A 307 -2.35 -2.74 1.78
N GLN A 308 -3.37 -2.55 2.63
CA GLN A 308 -4.71 -3.07 2.44
C GLN A 308 -5.61 -2.12 1.63
N THR A 309 -5.07 -1.00 1.11
CA THR A 309 -5.82 -0.02 0.31
C THR A 309 -5.38 -0.04 -1.15
N GLN A 310 -6.14 0.64 -2.02
CA GLN A 310 -5.80 0.85 -3.44
C GLN A 310 -4.54 1.72 -3.66
N GLY A 311 -3.75 2.00 -2.62
CA GLY A 311 -2.63 2.91 -2.64
C GLY A 311 -3.02 4.38 -2.44
N LEU A 312 -2.06 5.27 -2.62
CA LEU A 312 -2.27 6.71 -2.60
C LEU A 312 -2.64 7.15 -4.01
N ASN A 313 -3.94 7.28 -4.30
CA ASN A 313 -4.43 7.79 -5.58
C ASN A 313 -5.35 8.99 -5.32
N THR A 314 -4.75 10.15 -5.07
CA THR A 314 -5.52 11.33 -4.65
C THR A 314 -5.87 12.25 -5.82
N GLY A 315 -5.10 12.22 -6.93
CA GLY A 315 -5.19 13.21 -8.01
C GLY A 315 -5.03 14.66 -7.55
N ARG A 316 -4.58 14.88 -6.30
CA ARG A 316 -4.45 16.20 -5.71
C ARG A 316 -3.14 16.81 -6.16
N LYS A 317 -3.22 18.08 -6.59
CA LYS A 317 -2.08 18.83 -7.09
C LYS A 317 -1.69 19.92 -6.10
N VAL A 318 -0.39 20.19 -6.01
CA VAL A 318 0.16 21.34 -5.28
C VAL A 318 1.16 22.08 -6.16
N GLY A 319 1.18 23.40 -6.05
CA GLY A 319 2.04 24.25 -6.89
C GLY A 319 3.33 24.66 -6.18
N LEU A 320 4.46 24.58 -6.88
CA LEU A 320 5.74 25.14 -6.44
C LEU A 320 6.15 26.29 -7.37
N ILE A 321 6.19 27.52 -6.84
CA ILE A 321 6.50 28.71 -7.62
C ILE A 321 7.97 29.10 -7.40
N THR A 322 8.79 28.97 -8.44
CA THR A 322 10.25 29.25 -8.39
C THR A 322 10.58 30.64 -8.96
N MET A 323 11.62 31.28 -8.41
CA MET A 323 12.08 32.61 -8.87
C MET A 323 12.87 32.56 -10.19
N GLY A 324 13.15 31.37 -10.71
CA GLY A 324 13.80 31.16 -12.00
C GLY A 324 12.89 30.41 -12.94
N LYS A 325 13.46 29.46 -13.68
CA LYS A 325 12.70 28.48 -14.45
C LYS A 325 12.37 27.22 -13.63
N SER A 326 11.28 26.55 -13.96
CA SER A 326 10.73 25.40 -13.22
C SER A 326 11.49 24.07 -13.41
N ASN A 327 12.39 23.99 -14.40
CA ASN A 327 13.10 22.76 -14.78
C ASN A 327 14.33 22.42 -13.88
N ARG A 328 14.40 23.02 -12.70
CA ARG A 328 15.46 22.85 -11.71
C ARG A 328 15.22 21.59 -10.86
N LYS A 329 15.87 20.48 -11.20
CA LYS A 329 15.76 19.21 -10.44
C LYS A 329 16.26 19.32 -9.00
N ASP A 330 17.35 20.08 -8.79
CA ASP A 330 18.00 20.35 -7.51
C ASP A 330 17.08 21.01 -6.45
N MET A 331 15.99 21.63 -6.91
CA MET A 331 15.04 22.35 -6.06
C MET A 331 13.83 21.50 -5.65
N LYS A 332 13.70 20.26 -6.17
CA LYS A 332 12.51 19.41 -5.97
C LYS A 332 12.77 18.14 -5.17
N GLU A 333 13.97 17.56 -5.20
CA GLU A 333 14.26 16.24 -4.59
C GLU A 333 13.81 16.12 -3.12
N ASP A 334 14.25 17.03 -2.23
CA ASP A 334 13.87 16.97 -0.80
C ASP A 334 12.36 17.19 -0.56
N ILE A 335 11.67 17.86 -1.50
CA ILE A 335 10.25 18.21 -1.41
C ILE A 335 9.39 17.06 -1.94
N GLU A 336 9.85 16.40 -3.01
CA GLU A 336 9.22 15.21 -3.57
C GLU A 336 9.14 14.10 -2.53
N ASP A 337 10.19 13.87 -1.75
CA ASP A 337 10.21 12.90 -0.65
C ASP A 337 9.13 13.15 0.43
N ILE A 338 8.68 14.40 0.58
CA ILE A 338 7.69 14.81 1.58
C ILE A 338 6.27 14.78 1.02
N LEU A 339 6.09 15.23 -0.21
CA LEU A 339 4.77 15.42 -0.82
C LEU A 339 4.32 14.22 -1.66
N GLN A 340 5.23 13.46 -2.25
CA GLN A 340 4.90 12.27 -3.03
C GLN A 340 4.75 11.02 -2.15
N PRO A 341 3.93 10.05 -2.57
CA PRO A 341 3.03 10.09 -3.72
C PRO A 341 1.66 10.70 -3.38
N LYS A 342 1.54 11.43 -2.26
CA LYS A 342 0.25 12.00 -1.81
C LYS A 342 -0.25 13.10 -2.74
N PHE A 343 0.65 13.87 -3.36
CA PHE A 343 0.32 14.94 -4.31
C PHE A 343 1.14 14.86 -5.60
N ASP A 344 0.52 15.25 -6.69
CA ASP A 344 1.19 15.62 -7.93
C ASP A 344 1.77 17.04 -7.78
N ILE A 345 3.09 17.16 -7.90
CA ILE A 345 3.77 18.44 -7.76
C ILE A 345 3.82 19.14 -9.13
N VAL A 346 3.24 20.35 -9.21
CA VAL A 346 3.30 21.20 -10.40
C VAL A 346 4.27 22.35 -10.14
N GLY A 347 5.46 22.26 -10.72
CA GLY A 347 6.46 23.33 -10.64
C GLY A 347 6.23 24.37 -11.74
N ILE A 348 6.21 25.65 -11.36
CA ILE A 348 6.13 26.79 -12.30
C ILE A 348 7.18 27.84 -11.93
N GLY A 349 7.92 28.30 -12.91
CA GLY A 349 8.95 29.33 -12.76
C GLY A 349 8.43 30.67 -13.25
N ILE A 350 8.76 31.75 -12.54
CA ILE A 350 8.37 33.11 -12.97
C ILE A 350 8.98 33.47 -14.34
N LEU A 351 10.09 32.82 -14.71
CA LEU A 351 10.76 32.99 -16.00
C LEU A 351 10.43 31.91 -17.03
N ASP A 352 9.49 31.01 -16.74
CA ASP A 352 9.06 29.99 -17.69
C ASP A 352 8.44 30.66 -18.92
N GLY A 353 8.95 30.29 -20.10
CA GLY A 353 8.53 30.81 -21.40
C GLY A 353 9.35 31.99 -21.94
N TYR A 354 10.31 32.51 -21.17
CA TYR A 354 11.15 33.63 -21.59
C TYR A 354 12.60 33.20 -21.92
N SER A 355 13.14 33.78 -22.98
CA SER A 355 14.57 33.75 -23.34
C SER A 355 15.39 34.74 -22.51
N PHE A 356 16.72 34.60 -22.53
CA PHE A 356 17.63 35.52 -21.84
C PHE A 356 17.45 36.98 -22.33
N GLU A 357 17.34 37.15 -23.64
CA GLU A 357 17.18 38.44 -24.31
C GLU A 357 15.85 39.10 -23.90
N GLU A 358 14.76 38.35 -23.89
CA GLU A 358 13.44 38.84 -23.45
C GLU A 358 13.44 39.22 -21.96
N ILE A 359 14.15 38.48 -21.11
CA ILE A 359 14.28 38.83 -19.69
C ILE A 359 15.04 40.16 -19.54
N LYS A 360 16.12 40.33 -20.29
CA LYS A 360 16.93 41.55 -20.25
C LYS A 360 16.20 42.77 -20.79
N GLU A 361 15.37 42.59 -21.80
CA GLU A 361 14.58 43.68 -22.39
C GLU A 361 13.40 44.08 -21.49
N ASN A 362 12.71 43.11 -20.88
CA ASN A 362 11.42 43.36 -20.24
C ASN A 362 11.47 43.44 -18.70
N PHE A 363 12.46 42.80 -18.06
CA PHE A 363 12.42 42.59 -16.60
C PHE A 363 13.67 43.04 -15.85
N TRP A 364 14.70 43.51 -16.57
CA TRP A 364 15.97 43.91 -15.97
C TRP A 364 15.79 45.18 -15.12
N PRO A 365 16.46 45.29 -13.96
CA PRO A 365 16.34 46.47 -13.10
C PRO A 365 16.94 47.73 -13.73
N GLU A 366 16.28 48.86 -13.47
CA GLU A 366 16.85 50.19 -13.74
C GLU A 366 17.94 50.56 -12.72
N ASP A 367 18.75 51.59 -13.02
CA ASP A 367 19.82 52.05 -12.13
C ASP A 367 19.25 52.47 -10.77
N GLY A 368 19.66 51.76 -9.71
CA GLY A 368 19.22 52.00 -8.33
C GLY A 368 17.95 51.27 -7.91
N GLU A 369 17.34 50.47 -8.80
CA GLU A 369 16.19 49.61 -8.45
C GLU A 369 16.66 48.32 -7.74
N SER A 370 15.91 47.88 -6.73
CA SER A 370 16.12 46.58 -6.08
C SER A 370 15.81 45.43 -7.04
N PHE A 371 16.60 44.35 -6.96
CA PHE A 371 16.47 43.22 -7.86
C PHE A 371 16.72 41.86 -7.19
N ILE A 372 16.18 40.82 -7.82
CA ILE A 372 16.41 39.42 -7.49
C ILE A 372 17.38 38.84 -8.52
N VAL A 373 18.34 38.05 -8.04
CA VAL A 373 19.25 37.27 -8.89
C VAL A 373 18.69 35.86 -9.05
N SER A 374 18.65 35.39 -10.29
CA SER A 374 18.18 34.05 -10.63
C SER A 374 19.06 33.43 -11.73
N MET A 375 18.76 32.19 -12.09
CA MET A 375 19.49 31.44 -13.10
C MET A 375 18.50 30.73 -14.04
N ILE A 376 18.78 30.76 -15.33
CA ILE A 376 18.03 30.05 -16.38
C ILE A 376 18.76 28.76 -16.82
N ASP A 377 18.12 27.92 -17.63
CA ASP A 377 18.55 26.54 -17.96
C ASP A 377 20.01 26.42 -18.44
N ASP A 378 20.52 27.47 -19.07
CA ASP A 378 21.83 27.59 -19.70
C ASP A 378 22.96 27.92 -18.68
N GLY A 379 22.64 28.02 -17.39
CA GLY A 379 23.55 28.47 -16.32
C GLY A 379 23.80 29.98 -16.30
N GLN A 380 23.14 30.73 -17.18
CA GLN A 380 23.24 32.19 -17.23
C GLN A 380 22.54 32.84 -16.03
N VAL A 381 23.24 33.78 -15.41
CA VAL A 381 22.72 34.57 -14.29
C VAL A 381 21.92 35.75 -14.84
N VAL A 382 20.69 35.91 -14.36
CA VAL A 382 19.78 36.99 -14.73
C VAL A 382 19.44 37.83 -13.51
N LYS A 383 19.18 39.12 -13.75
CA LYS A 383 18.64 40.05 -12.75
C LYS A 383 17.23 40.44 -13.14
N ILE A 384 16.33 40.42 -12.17
CA ILE A 384 14.92 40.77 -12.34
C ILE A 384 14.61 41.83 -11.31
N SER A 385 14.04 42.97 -11.71
CA SER A 385 13.59 43.93 -10.71
C SER A 385 12.54 43.32 -9.77
N GLU A 386 12.53 43.73 -8.51
CA GLU A 386 11.55 43.22 -7.55
C GLU A 386 10.10 43.46 -8.02
N SER A 387 9.85 44.64 -8.59
CA SER A 387 8.56 45.04 -9.15
C SER A 387 8.06 44.06 -10.22
N ASN A 388 8.93 43.67 -11.16
CA ASN A 388 8.62 42.69 -12.19
C ASN A 388 8.48 41.28 -11.63
N ALA A 389 9.33 40.88 -10.69
CA ALA A 389 9.24 39.57 -10.05
C ALA A 389 7.89 39.39 -9.33
N PHE A 390 7.41 40.40 -8.60
CA PHE A 390 6.11 40.35 -7.92
C PHE A 390 4.96 40.20 -8.89
N LYS A 391 4.99 40.93 -10.01
CA LYS A 391 3.99 40.81 -11.07
C LYS A 391 3.96 39.39 -11.65
N LEU A 392 5.13 38.85 -12.01
CA LEU A 392 5.24 37.50 -12.57
C LEU A 392 4.79 36.42 -11.58
N ILE A 393 5.08 36.56 -10.28
CA ILE A 393 4.57 35.64 -9.24
C ILE A 393 3.04 35.63 -9.25
N GLY A 394 2.40 36.80 -9.26
CA GLY A 394 0.94 36.93 -9.34
C GLY A 394 0.36 36.24 -10.59
N GLU A 395 1.02 36.39 -11.75
CA GLU A 395 0.63 35.70 -12.98
C GLU A 395 0.72 34.17 -12.84
N LYS A 396 1.81 33.65 -12.25
CA LYS A 396 1.97 32.19 -12.06
C LYS A 396 0.98 31.61 -11.05
N ILE A 397 0.63 32.35 -10.00
CA ILE A 397 -0.45 31.97 -9.07
C ILE A 397 -1.77 31.80 -9.83
N ASN A 398 -2.14 32.77 -10.67
CA ASN A 398 -3.37 32.73 -11.44
C ASN A 398 -3.42 31.53 -12.42
N ILE A 399 -2.29 31.19 -13.04
CA ILE A 399 -2.18 30.01 -13.91
C ILE A 399 -2.49 28.73 -13.11
N LEU A 400 -1.83 28.53 -11.97
CA LEU A 400 -2.04 27.35 -11.12
C LEU A 400 -3.50 27.26 -10.64
N GLU A 401 -4.10 28.37 -10.21
CA GLU A 401 -5.48 28.39 -9.75
C GLU A 401 -6.49 28.08 -10.86
N ASN A 402 -6.24 28.55 -12.09
CA ASN A 402 -7.06 28.21 -13.26
C ASN A 402 -6.99 26.73 -13.63
N GLU A 403 -5.89 26.04 -13.28
CA GLU A 403 -5.75 24.59 -13.40
C GLU A 403 -6.33 23.82 -12.20
N GLY A 404 -6.96 24.50 -11.25
CA GLY A 404 -7.56 23.91 -10.04
C GLY A 404 -6.58 23.69 -8.89
N ILE A 405 -5.37 24.24 -8.97
CA ILE A 405 -4.31 24.08 -7.95
C ILE A 405 -4.37 25.24 -6.96
N ILE A 406 -5.02 24.98 -5.82
CA ILE A 406 -5.37 25.99 -4.82
C ILE A 406 -4.49 25.97 -3.56
N CYS A 407 -3.45 25.14 -3.52
CA CYS A 407 -2.47 25.12 -2.43
C CYS A 407 -1.06 25.18 -3.03
N ASN A 408 -0.42 26.33 -2.87
CA ASN A 408 0.82 26.69 -3.57
C ASN A 408 1.87 27.15 -2.57
N MET A 409 3.14 26.97 -2.90
CA MET A 409 4.27 27.38 -2.07
C MET A 409 5.29 28.17 -2.90
N LEU A 410 5.74 29.30 -2.36
CA LEU A 410 6.86 30.05 -2.94
C LEU A 410 8.18 29.35 -2.61
N MET A 411 9.03 29.17 -3.61
CA MET A 411 10.38 28.62 -3.47
C MET A 411 11.41 29.74 -3.25
N CYS A 412 11.11 30.65 -2.32
CA CYS A 412 12.01 31.72 -1.90
C CYS A 412 11.78 32.13 -0.43
N THR A 413 12.86 32.48 0.29
CA THR A 413 12.80 33.08 1.64
C THR A 413 12.84 34.62 1.63
N GLY A 414 12.74 35.24 0.44
CA GLY A 414 12.67 36.69 0.28
C GLY A 414 11.37 37.30 0.80
N LYS A 415 11.37 38.63 0.96
CA LYS A 415 10.19 39.42 1.32
C LYS A 415 9.39 39.76 0.06
N PHE A 416 8.08 39.57 0.14
CA PHE A 416 7.17 39.81 -0.98
C PHE A 416 5.98 40.66 -0.51
N PRO A 417 5.29 41.39 -1.42
CA PRO A 417 4.01 42.03 -1.13
C PRO A 417 2.90 40.99 -1.01
N ASP A 418 1.73 41.38 -0.51
CA ASP A 418 0.56 40.50 -0.56
C ASP A 418 0.11 40.27 -2.01
N PHE A 419 -0.35 39.05 -2.30
CA PHE A 419 -0.85 38.63 -3.60
C PHE A 419 -2.36 38.39 -3.48
N ASP A 420 -3.08 38.61 -4.58
CA ASP A 420 -4.53 38.34 -4.67
C ASP A 420 -4.76 36.88 -5.11
N ASN A 421 -4.40 35.93 -4.24
CA ASN A 421 -4.62 34.49 -4.47
C ASN A 421 -5.96 34.03 -3.88
N LYS A 422 -6.71 33.19 -4.61
CA LYS A 422 -7.95 32.55 -4.12
C LYS A 422 -7.64 31.36 -3.21
N GLY A 423 -6.53 30.66 -3.48
CA GLY A 423 -6.06 29.51 -2.73
C GLY A 423 -5.24 29.88 -1.50
N ILE A 424 -4.53 28.90 -0.94
CA ILE A 424 -3.53 29.10 0.11
C ILE A 424 -2.15 29.22 -0.55
N LEU A 425 -1.46 30.33 -0.29
CA LEU A 425 -0.07 30.53 -0.68
C LEU A 425 0.85 30.48 0.56
N LEU A 426 1.68 29.45 0.65
CA LEU A 426 2.71 29.33 1.67
C LEU A 426 3.91 30.19 1.31
N ARG A 427 4.25 31.12 2.21
CA ARG A 427 5.32 32.10 2.04
C ARG A 427 6.42 31.79 3.07
N PRO A 428 7.54 31.18 2.66
CA PRO A 428 8.56 30.68 3.60
C PRO A 428 9.02 31.72 4.60
N GLU A 429 9.29 32.95 4.16
CA GLU A 429 9.72 34.06 5.03
C GLU A 429 8.80 34.26 6.25
N ARG A 430 7.49 34.48 6.01
CA ARG A 430 6.49 34.65 7.08
C ARG A 430 6.36 33.43 7.97
N ILE A 431 6.42 32.24 7.38
CA ILE A 431 6.25 30.96 8.09
C ILE A 431 7.44 30.73 9.03
N ILE A 432 8.66 30.85 8.52
CA ILE A 432 9.89 30.67 9.29
C ILE A 432 9.91 31.63 10.47
N TYR A 433 9.68 32.92 10.21
CA TYR A 433 9.67 33.92 11.26
C TYR A 433 8.60 33.63 12.33
N SER A 434 7.40 33.25 11.92
CA SER A 434 6.30 32.90 12.85
C SER A 434 6.62 31.66 13.69
N ILE A 435 7.27 30.66 13.10
CA ILE A 435 7.70 29.45 13.81
C ILE A 435 8.79 29.77 14.82
N LEU A 436 9.81 30.55 14.43
CA LEU A 436 10.87 30.99 15.34
C LEU A 436 10.30 31.76 16.54
N LYS A 437 9.32 32.64 16.32
CA LYS A 437 8.61 33.36 17.38
C LYS A 437 7.81 32.43 18.32
N GLY A 438 7.37 31.27 17.82
CA GLY A 438 6.69 30.24 18.59
C GLY A 438 7.63 29.32 19.38
N MET A 439 8.95 29.51 19.29
CA MET A 439 9.96 28.69 19.95
C MET A 439 10.69 29.48 21.04
N ASP A 440 11.07 28.80 22.13
CA ASP A 440 11.87 29.37 23.22
C ASP A 440 13.37 29.43 22.85
N ILE A 441 13.71 30.13 21.76
CA ILE A 441 15.09 30.34 21.33
C ILE A 441 15.64 31.68 21.84
N LYS A 442 16.89 31.69 22.27
CA LYS A 442 17.59 32.88 22.79
C LYS A 442 18.64 33.40 21.80
N LYS A 443 19.23 32.51 21.01
CA LYS A 443 20.27 32.85 20.02
C LYS A 443 20.12 32.02 18.75
N LEU A 444 19.95 32.68 17.62
CA LEU A 444 19.76 32.06 16.30
C LEU A 444 21.05 32.15 15.46
N GLY A 445 21.59 31.02 15.03
CA GLY A 445 22.62 30.99 13.99
C GLY A 445 21.97 31.08 12.62
N ILE A 446 22.54 31.82 11.68
CA ILE A 446 21.97 31.95 10.32
C ILE A 446 23.07 31.79 9.29
N ILE A 447 22.82 30.95 8.28
CA ILE A 447 23.66 30.84 7.09
C ILE A 447 22.90 31.43 5.91
N VAL A 448 23.38 32.57 5.41
CA VAL A 448 22.83 33.24 4.22
C VAL A 448 23.63 32.84 2.97
N PRO A 449 23.04 32.86 1.77
CA PRO A 449 23.72 32.43 0.53
C PRO A 449 24.78 33.44 0.04
N ASP A 450 24.71 34.71 0.44
CA ASP A 450 25.62 35.78 0.01
C ASP A 450 25.98 36.74 1.17
N GLU A 451 27.19 37.30 1.16
CA GLU A 451 27.64 38.28 2.15
C GLU A 451 26.81 39.58 2.12
N GLU A 452 26.31 39.98 0.94
CA GLU A 452 25.48 41.18 0.80
C GLU A 452 24.17 41.07 1.61
N GLN A 453 23.70 39.85 1.90
CA GLN A 453 22.45 39.59 2.62
C GLN A 453 22.59 39.58 4.14
N VAL A 454 23.81 39.66 4.67
CA VAL A 454 24.06 39.62 6.12
C VAL A 454 23.31 40.77 6.83
N ASN A 455 23.40 41.99 6.30
CA ASN A 455 22.78 43.15 6.95
C ASN A 455 21.26 43.08 6.96
N ASP A 456 20.64 42.55 5.91
CA ASP A 456 19.19 42.43 5.84
C ASP A 456 18.67 41.28 6.69
N SER A 457 19.40 40.17 6.75
CA SER A 457 19.11 39.06 7.66
C SER A 457 19.27 39.49 9.14
N LEU A 458 20.29 40.30 9.47
CA LEU A 458 20.45 40.92 10.79
C LEU A 458 19.23 41.75 11.19
N LYS A 459 18.72 42.60 10.28
CA LYS A 459 17.51 43.39 10.54
C LYS A 459 16.27 42.51 10.70
N GLN A 460 16.12 41.50 9.84
CA GLN A 460 14.96 40.61 9.84
C GLN A 460 14.86 39.79 11.12
N TYR A 461 15.99 39.25 11.58
CA TYR A 461 16.01 38.33 12.72
C TYR A 461 16.57 38.94 14.00
N TYR A 462 16.66 40.28 14.09
CA TYR A 462 17.27 41.02 15.19
C TYR A 462 16.80 40.57 16.58
N GLU A 463 15.50 40.30 16.75
CA GLU A 463 14.93 39.90 18.05
C GLU A 463 15.40 38.53 18.54
N PHE A 464 15.96 37.70 17.66
CA PHE A 464 16.47 36.36 17.99
C PHE A 464 17.98 36.36 18.28
N ASN A 465 18.58 37.53 18.51
CA ASN A 465 20.02 37.72 18.74
C ASN A 465 20.89 36.95 17.71
N PRO A 466 20.79 37.31 16.41
CA PRO A 466 21.29 36.47 15.33
C PRO A 466 22.81 36.49 15.22
N GLU A 467 23.40 35.32 14.97
CA GLU A 467 24.81 35.15 14.59
C GLU A 467 24.87 34.65 13.14
N ILE A 468 25.34 35.50 12.22
CA ILE A 468 25.17 35.28 10.79
C ILE A 468 26.51 35.02 10.10
N VAL A 469 26.55 34.02 9.23
CA VAL A 469 27.67 33.70 8.34
C VAL A 469 27.16 33.54 6.91
N ALA A 470 28.02 33.76 5.91
CA ALA A 470 27.68 33.58 4.51
C ALA A 470 28.33 32.31 3.93
N ALA A 471 27.54 31.51 3.21
CA ALA A 471 28.01 30.42 2.36
C ALA A 471 26.95 30.08 1.31
N SER A 472 27.33 30.14 0.03
CA SER A 472 26.39 29.88 -1.05
C SER A 472 25.97 28.41 -1.13
N PRO A 473 24.66 28.10 -1.23
CA PRO A 473 24.17 26.74 -1.48
C PRO A 473 24.54 26.22 -2.88
N TYR A 474 24.97 27.11 -3.78
CA TYR A 474 25.39 26.77 -5.14
C TYR A 474 26.92 26.66 -5.28
N GLY A 475 27.65 26.89 -4.19
CA GLY A 475 29.11 26.79 -4.12
C GLY A 475 29.59 25.41 -3.64
N SER A 476 30.82 25.35 -3.11
CA SER A 476 31.35 24.10 -2.55
C SER A 476 30.70 23.76 -1.22
N ILE A 477 30.38 22.47 -1.04
CA ILE A 477 29.91 21.92 0.22
C ILE A 477 30.92 22.17 1.36
N ASP A 478 32.22 22.18 1.05
CA ASP A 478 33.26 22.49 2.04
C ASP A 478 33.20 23.94 2.55
N ASP A 479 32.74 24.88 1.71
CA ASP A 479 32.55 26.27 2.13
C ASP A 479 31.44 26.37 3.18
N ILE A 480 30.35 25.62 3.02
CA ILE A 480 29.24 25.55 3.98
C ILE A 480 29.74 25.01 5.33
N GLY A 481 30.51 23.91 5.32
CA GLY A 481 31.08 23.35 6.54
C GLY A 481 32.09 24.28 7.24
N ARG A 482 32.88 25.03 6.45
CA ARG A 482 33.81 26.04 6.99
C ARG A 482 33.09 27.25 7.57
N ALA A 483 32.05 27.75 6.91
CA ALA A 483 31.24 28.86 7.39
C ALA A 483 30.50 28.49 8.67
N SER A 484 29.86 27.31 8.71
CA SER A 484 29.12 26.85 9.88
C SER A 484 29.99 26.67 11.11
N SER A 485 31.26 26.28 10.94
CA SER A 485 32.23 26.15 12.03
C SER A 485 32.57 27.48 12.74
N LYS A 486 32.20 28.62 12.15
CA LYS A 486 32.36 29.95 12.77
C LYS A 486 31.22 30.29 13.74
N LEU A 487 30.10 29.56 13.68
CA LEU A 487 28.97 29.77 14.59
C LEU A 487 29.34 29.31 16.01
N SER A 488 28.95 30.12 16.99
CA SER A 488 29.20 29.86 18.40
C SER A 488 28.38 28.66 18.92
N LYS A 489 28.94 27.92 19.89
CA LYS A 489 28.30 26.73 20.47
C LYS A 489 27.07 27.03 21.34
N ASP A 490 26.87 28.30 21.71
CA ASP A 490 25.71 28.77 22.50
C ASP A 490 24.50 29.13 21.63
N VAL A 491 24.59 28.95 20.31
CA VAL A 491 23.44 29.02 19.40
C VAL A 491 22.45 27.89 19.70
N ASP A 492 21.16 28.21 19.79
CA ASP A 492 20.12 27.22 20.10
C ASP A 492 19.66 26.45 18.84
N LEU A 493 19.67 27.12 17.69
CA LEU A 493 19.20 26.63 16.40
C LEU A 493 19.93 27.36 15.27
N VAL A 494 20.27 26.65 14.19
CA VAL A 494 20.80 27.25 12.96
C VAL A 494 19.74 27.27 11.87
N LEU A 495 19.47 28.43 11.26
CA LEU A 495 18.62 28.57 10.07
C LEU A 495 19.50 28.62 8.81
N LEU A 496 19.21 27.73 7.85
CA LEU A 496 19.77 27.82 6.50
C LEU A 496 18.86 28.71 5.65
N ASP A 497 19.09 30.02 5.65
CA ASP A 497 18.18 31.04 5.12
C ASP A 497 18.24 31.17 3.59
N CYS A 498 17.94 30.07 2.91
CA CYS A 498 17.73 30.04 1.47
C CYS A 498 16.97 28.77 1.10
N MET A 499 16.09 28.87 0.11
CA MET A 499 15.45 27.69 -0.47
C MET A 499 16.42 26.81 -1.27
N GLY A 500 17.66 27.27 -1.53
CA GLY A 500 18.70 26.51 -2.25
C GLY A 500 19.43 25.47 -1.42
N PHE A 501 19.43 25.56 -0.08
CA PHE A 501 20.09 24.58 0.77
C PHE A 501 19.35 23.23 0.75
N THR A 502 20.07 22.11 0.83
CA THR A 502 19.53 20.75 0.77
C THR A 502 19.60 20.02 2.12
N GLU A 503 18.92 18.88 2.27
CA GLU A 503 19.05 18.05 3.49
C GLU A 503 20.48 17.52 3.69
N ASN A 504 21.25 17.29 2.61
CA ASN A 504 22.65 16.93 2.72
C ASN A 504 23.47 18.07 3.36
N MET A 505 23.25 19.31 2.93
CA MET A 505 23.92 20.48 3.52
C MET A 505 23.51 20.67 4.98
N LYS A 506 22.24 20.45 5.31
CA LYS A 506 21.76 20.44 6.70
C LYS A 506 22.52 19.45 7.57
N LYS A 507 22.65 18.19 7.15
CA LYS A 507 23.42 17.17 7.88
C LYS A 507 24.87 17.58 8.09
N ILE A 508 25.50 18.20 7.10
CA ILE A 508 26.89 18.67 7.21
C ILE A 508 27.02 19.77 8.25
N VAL A 509 26.05 20.69 8.33
CA VAL A 509 26.03 21.72 9.37
C VAL A 509 25.79 21.09 10.74
N GLU A 510 24.87 20.12 10.86
CA GLU A 510 24.63 19.37 12.11
C GLU A 510 25.90 18.64 12.57
N ASP A 511 26.57 17.91 11.67
CA ASP A 511 27.78 17.13 11.98
C ASP A 511 28.98 18.03 12.37
N LYS A 512 29.12 19.19 11.73
CA LYS A 512 30.24 20.13 12.00
C LYS A 512 30.05 20.91 13.28
N THR A 513 28.81 21.31 13.58
CA THR A 513 28.52 22.23 14.69
C THR A 513 28.03 21.50 15.94
N GLY A 514 27.41 20.32 15.79
CA GLY A 514 26.66 19.64 16.84
C GLY A 514 25.33 20.32 17.19
N LEU A 515 24.91 21.32 16.41
CA LEU A 515 23.70 22.12 16.63
C LEU A 515 22.52 21.56 15.84
N LYS A 516 21.29 21.90 16.28
CA LYS A 516 20.08 21.62 15.51
C LYS A 516 19.98 22.59 14.34
N VAL A 517 19.48 22.13 13.20
CA VAL A 517 19.40 22.94 11.98
C VAL A 517 17.98 22.93 11.42
N MET A 518 17.46 24.11 11.11
CA MET A 518 16.19 24.33 10.42
C MET A 518 16.45 24.55 8.93
N LEU A 519 15.80 23.73 8.10
CA LEU A 519 15.85 23.85 6.64
C LEU A 519 14.49 24.34 6.10
N PRO A 520 14.42 25.53 5.49
CA PRO A 520 13.18 26.11 4.97
C PRO A 520 12.39 25.19 4.02
N ARG A 521 13.08 24.57 3.06
CA ARG A 521 12.41 23.80 2.01
C ARG A 521 11.63 22.59 2.53
N THR A 522 12.20 21.84 3.46
CA THR A 522 11.53 20.67 4.06
C THR A 522 10.50 21.08 5.11
N LEU A 523 10.75 22.17 5.85
CA LEU A 523 9.79 22.71 6.81
C LEU A 523 8.47 23.13 6.14
N VAL A 524 8.56 23.95 5.10
CA VAL A 524 7.36 24.50 4.44
C VAL A 524 6.67 23.42 3.59
N ALA A 525 7.42 22.51 2.96
CA ALA A 525 6.84 21.32 2.32
C ALA A 525 6.09 20.44 3.33
N GLY A 526 6.60 20.28 4.55
CA GLY A 526 5.92 19.58 5.63
C GLY A 526 4.57 20.22 6.00
N ILE A 527 4.50 21.56 6.03
CA ILE A 527 3.23 22.28 6.25
C ILE A 527 2.28 22.05 5.08
N LEU A 528 2.76 22.19 3.84
CA LEU A 528 1.98 21.94 2.63
C LEU A 528 1.38 20.53 2.63
N ASN A 529 2.18 19.52 3.01
CA ASN A 529 1.75 18.13 3.11
C ASN A 529 0.57 17.93 4.07
N ASN A 530 0.45 18.76 5.11
CA ASN A 530 -0.59 18.62 6.13
C ASN A 530 -1.89 19.37 5.80
N ILE A 531 -1.83 20.42 4.99
CA ILE A 531 -2.98 21.31 4.74
C ILE A 531 -3.63 21.11 3.36
N ALA A 532 -2.91 20.52 2.39
CA ALA A 532 -3.44 20.14 1.09
C ALA A 532 -4.09 18.73 1.12
#